data_AF-A0A3I8HGX0-F1
#
_entry.id   AF-A0A3I8HGX0-F1
#
_cell.length_a   1.000
_cell.length_b   1.000
_cell.length_c   1.000
_cell.angle_alpha   90.00
_cell.angle_beta   90.00
_cell.angle_gamma   90.00
#
_symmetry.space_group_name_H-M   'P 1'
#
loop_
_entity.id
_entity.type
_entity.pdbx_description
1 polymer ?
#
loop_
_entity_poly.entity_id
_entity_poly.type
_entity_poly.pdbx_seq_one_letter_code
_entity_poly.pdbx_strand_id
1 'polypeptide(L)'
;MRYTAILIAPLLSACSFSFMKFDNDPLVQATYAPGATKSSVVAAGGKAESEMSVPEIKGTCINYTLKKDAETMPFYVAFDKNGNRTHYGYISCQQARAKGVFSQ
;
A
#
# COMPACT_ATOMS: atom_id res chain seq x y z
N MET A 1 -24.84 -9.57 -51.75
CA MET A 1 -24.76 -8.76 -50.51
C MET A 1 -24.63 -9.72 -49.34
N ARG A 2 -23.46 -9.79 -48.70
CA ARG A 2 -23.20 -10.63 -47.52
C ARG A 2 -22.92 -9.69 -46.36
N TYR A 3 -23.88 -9.53 -45.45
CA TYR A 3 -23.71 -8.71 -44.25
C TYR A 3 -23.08 -9.57 -43.16
N THR A 4 -21.75 -9.55 -43.09
CA THR A 4 -21.01 -10.11 -41.95
C THR A 4 -21.30 -9.23 -40.74
N ALA A 5 -22.15 -9.71 -39.83
CA ALA A 5 -22.37 -9.08 -38.54
C ALA A 5 -21.09 -9.19 -37.71
N ILE A 6 -20.33 -8.09 -37.64
CA ILE A 6 -19.17 -7.96 -36.74
C ILE A 6 -19.74 -7.78 -35.34
N LEU A 7 -19.75 -8.86 -34.55
CA LEU A 7 -20.01 -8.82 -33.12
C LEU A 7 -18.83 -8.12 -32.45
N ILE A 8 -18.97 -6.82 -32.19
CA ILE A 8 -18.03 -6.06 -31.36
C ILE A 8 -18.31 -6.47 -29.91
N ALA A 9 -17.58 -7.47 -29.41
CA ALA A 9 -17.58 -7.80 -28.00
C ALA A 9 -16.86 -6.65 -27.25
N PRO A 10 -17.51 -5.94 -26.32
CA PRO A 10 -16.83 -4.95 -25.51
C PRO A 10 -15.84 -5.70 -24.62
N LEU A 11 -14.54 -5.50 -24.87
CA LEU A 11 -13.49 -5.90 -23.94
C LEU A 11 -13.73 -5.08 -22.65
N LEU A 12 -14.42 -5.69 -21.69
CA LEU A 12 -14.51 -5.17 -20.34
C LEU A 12 -13.07 -5.02 -19.83
N SER A 13 -12.59 -3.78 -19.78
CA SER A 13 -11.33 -3.43 -19.13
C SER A 13 -11.47 -3.83 -17.67
N ALA A 14 -10.99 -5.03 -17.32
CA ALA A 14 -10.86 -5.45 -15.96
C ALA A 14 -9.73 -4.62 -15.35
N CYS A 15 -10.08 -3.55 -14.62
CA CYS A 15 -9.16 -2.94 -13.68
C CYS A 15 -8.85 -4.01 -12.62
N SER A 16 -7.79 -4.78 -12.81
CA SER A 16 -7.32 -5.75 -11.82
C SER A 16 -6.83 -4.97 -10.60
N PHE A 17 -7.71 -4.78 -9.61
CA PHE A 17 -7.37 -4.19 -8.32
C PHE A 17 -6.56 -5.22 -7.49
N SER A 18 -5.33 -5.50 -7.90
CA SER A 18 -4.48 -6.54 -7.30
C SER A 18 -4.21 -6.34 -5.80
N PHE A 19 -4.44 -5.13 -5.26
CA PHE A 19 -4.24 -4.82 -3.85
C PHE A 19 -5.37 -5.32 -2.93
N MET A 20 -6.61 -5.47 -3.41
CA MET A 20 -7.75 -5.92 -2.60
C MET A 20 -7.54 -7.34 -2.02
N LYS A 21 -6.71 -8.14 -2.68
CA LYS A 21 -6.30 -9.47 -2.21
C LYS A 21 -5.63 -9.44 -0.84
N PHE A 22 -5.02 -8.32 -0.48
CA PHE A 22 -4.32 -8.13 0.79
C PHE A 22 -5.18 -7.43 1.85
N ASP A 23 -6.46 -7.14 1.58
CA ASP A 23 -7.31 -6.43 2.54
C ASP A 23 -7.43 -7.18 3.87
N ASN A 24 -7.38 -8.51 3.86
CA ASN A 24 -7.43 -9.32 5.09
C ASN A 24 -6.05 -9.54 5.73
N ASP A 25 -4.98 -8.93 5.22
CA ASP A 25 -3.66 -9.00 5.85
C ASP A 25 -3.69 -8.22 7.19
N PRO A 26 -3.19 -8.80 8.31
CA PRO A 26 -3.18 -8.14 9.61
C PRO A 26 -2.48 -6.78 9.61
N LEU A 27 -1.39 -6.63 8.83
CA LEU A 27 -0.68 -5.37 8.70
C LEU A 27 -1.56 -4.32 8.01
N VAL A 28 -2.28 -4.71 6.95
CA VAL A 28 -3.16 -3.81 6.19
C VAL A 28 -4.32 -3.36 7.08
N GLN A 29 -4.96 -4.29 7.79
CA GLN A 29 -6.04 -3.98 8.73
C GLN A 29 -5.59 -3.06 9.87
N ALA A 30 -4.45 -3.37 10.51
CA ALA A 30 -3.88 -2.51 11.55
C ALA A 30 -3.48 -1.13 11.02
N THR A 31 -3.08 -1.05 9.75
CA THR A 31 -2.78 0.23 9.08
C THR A 31 -4.05 1.02 8.82
N TYR A 32 -5.16 0.39 8.44
CA TYR A 32 -6.42 1.09 8.14
C TYR A 32 -7.20 1.52 9.38
N ALA A 33 -6.93 0.87 10.52
CA ALA A 33 -7.57 1.17 11.78
C ALA A 33 -7.55 2.69 12.11
N PRO A 34 -8.67 3.26 12.57
CA PRO A 34 -8.68 4.63 13.09
C PRO A 34 -7.64 4.80 14.20
N GLY A 35 -6.81 5.83 14.11
CA GLY A 35 -5.77 6.08 15.11
C GLY A 35 -4.60 5.08 15.09
N ALA A 36 -4.38 4.37 13.98
CA ALA A 36 -3.23 3.47 13.83
C ALA A 36 -1.91 4.15 14.26
N THR A 37 -1.15 3.46 15.11
CA THR A 37 0.13 3.92 15.64
C THR A 37 1.27 3.05 15.13
N LYS A 38 2.50 3.56 15.22
CA LYS A 38 3.71 2.78 14.90
C LYS A 38 3.74 1.46 15.68
N SER A 39 3.38 1.50 16.96
CA SER A 39 3.36 0.31 17.81
C SER A 39 2.32 -0.71 17.34
N SER A 40 1.08 -0.30 17.05
CA SER A 40 0.03 -1.23 16.59
C SER A 40 0.35 -1.84 15.23
N VAL A 41 0.91 -1.05 14.31
CA VAL A 41 1.27 -1.52 12.97
C VAL A 41 2.47 -2.48 13.03
N VAL A 42 3.51 -2.16 13.80
CA VAL A 42 4.66 -3.06 13.97
C VAL A 42 4.26 -4.36 14.67
N ALA A 43 3.36 -4.29 15.66
CA ALA A 43 2.84 -5.48 16.32
C ALA A 43 2.10 -6.41 15.35
N ALA A 44 1.33 -5.85 14.41
CA ALA A 44 0.59 -6.62 13.41
C ALA A 44 1.46 -7.12 12.24
N GLY A 45 2.38 -6.29 11.74
CA GLY A 45 3.23 -6.60 10.59
C GLY A 45 4.49 -7.39 10.89
N GLY A 46 4.84 -7.56 12.16
CA GLY A 46 6.05 -8.25 12.57
C GLY A 46 7.33 -7.51 12.14
N LYS A 47 8.32 -8.26 11.64
CA LYS A 47 9.63 -7.70 11.28
C LYS A 47 9.53 -6.81 10.04
N ALA A 48 9.80 -5.52 10.22
CA ALA A 48 9.97 -4.58 9.12
C ALA A 48 11.14 -4.98 8.21
N GLU A 49 11.02 -4.73 6.91
CA GLU A 49 12.10 -4.96 5.94
C GLU A 49 13.15 -3.86 6.02
N SER A 50 12.71 -2.62 6.16
CA SER A 50 13.56 -1.45 6.38
C SER A 50 12.74 -0.31 6.96
N GLU A 51 13.44 0.66 7.55
CA GLU A 51 12.86 1.92 8.03
C GLU A 51 13.72 3.08 7.54
N MET A 52 13.10 4.21 7.23
CA MET A 52 13.78 5.46 6.90
C MET A 52 13.13 6.66 7.58
N SER A 53 13.95 7.64 7.97
CA SER A 53 13.46 8.94 8.43
C SER A 53 12.87 9.72 7.26
N VAL A 54 11.77 10.42 7.53
CA VAL A 54 11.05 11.28 6.58
C VAL A 54 10.93 12.69 7.17
N PRO A 55 11.90 13.59 6.90
CA PRO A 55 11.93 14.94 7.45
C PRO A 55 10.67 15.77 7.14
N GLU A 56 10.06 15.51 5.98
CA GLU A 56 8.87 16.21 5.47
C GLU A 56 7.68 16.09 6.44
N ILE A 57 7.53 14.93 7.09
CA ILE A 57 6.51 14.67 8.13
C ILE A 57 7.09 14.64 9.55
N LYS A 58 8.37 15.03 9.72
CA LYS A 58 9.13 14.94 10.98
C LYS A 58 9.04 13.55 11.61
N GLY A 59 9.08 12.50 10.79
CA GLY A 59 8.68 11.17 11.21
C GLY A 59 9.46 10.06 10.54
N THR A 60 8.86 8.87 10.47
CA THR A 60 9.50 7.66 9.97
C THR A 60 8.59 6.91 9.02
N CYS A 61 9.14 6.29 7.99
CA CYS A 61 8.44 5.40 7.09
C CYS A 61 9.03 3.98 7.17
N ILE A 62 8.15 2.99 7.32
CA ILE A 62 8.50 1.57 7.41
C ILE A 62 8.07 0.86 6.14
N ASN A 63 8.96 0.02 5.60
CA ASN A 63 8.69 -0.89 4.48
C ASN A 63 8.33 -2.29 4.99
N TYR A 64 7.33 -2.87 4.32
CA TYR A 64 6.92 -4.25 4.44
C TYR A 64 6.71 -4.86 3.06
N THR A 65 6.76 -6.19 3.00
CA THR A 65 6.28 -6.97 1.84
C THR A 65 5.09 -7.81 2.28
N LEU A 66 3.93 -7.49 1.73
CA LEU A 66 2.72 -8.29 1.89
C LEU A 66 2.86 -9.58 1.08
N LYS A 67 2.37 -10.69 1.63
CA LYS A 67 2.45 -12.01 0.99
C LYS A 67 1.09 -12.69 1.01
N LYS A 68 0.59 -13.08 -0.16
CA LYS A 68 -0.65 -13.85 -0.28
C LYS A 68 -0.52 -14.82 -1.44
N ASP A 69 -0.59 -16.10 -1.13
CA ASP A 69 -0.31 -17.21 -2.06
C ASP A 69 1.10 -17.05 -2.68
N ALA A 70 1.21 -17.04 -4.01
CA ALA A 70 2.47 -16.83 -4.72
C ALA A 70 2.78 -15.34 -5.00
N GLU A 71 1.93 -14.41 -4.57
CA GLU A 71 2.07 -12.99 -4.86
C GLU A 71 2.69 -12.23 -3.69
N THR A 72 3.55 -11.28 -4.04
CA THR A 72 4.14 -10.32 -3.10
C THR A 72 3.82 -8.90 -3.54
N MET A 73 3.67 -8.00 -2.57
CA MET A 73 3.37 -6.60 -2.84
C MET A 73 4.13 -5.71 -1.84
N PRO A 74 4.90 -4.71 -2.30
CA PRO A 74 5.51 -3.74 -1.40
C PRO A 74 4.41 -2.91 -0.71
N PHE A 75 4.58 -2.64 0.56
CA PHE A 75 3.66 -1.83 1.34
C PHE A 75 4.42 -0.95 2.33
N TYR A 76 4.16 0.35 2.28
CA TYR A 76 4.76 1.29 3.21
C TYR A 76 3.72 1.83 4.19
N VAL A 77 4.20 2.17 5.39
CA VAL A 77 3.43 2.91 6.39
C VAL A 77 4.31 4.01 6.98
N ALA A 78 3.83 5.25 6.93
CA ALA A 78 4.52 6.42 7.44
C ALA A 78 3.83 6.96 8.70
N PHE A 79 4.66 7.39 9.65
CA PHE A 79 4.23 7.89 10.96
C PHE A 79 4.84 9.27 11.21
N ASP A 80 4.08 10.17 11.84
CA ASP A 80 4.58 11.46 12.32
C ASP A 80 5.52 11.32 13.54
N LYS A 81 5.99 12.47 14.05
CA LYS A 81 6.84 12.53 15.27
C LYS A 81 6.20 11.92 16.52
N ASN A 82 4.87 11.84 16.58
CA ASN A 82 4.12 11.30 17.72
C ASN A 82 3.84 9.79 17.53
N GLY A 83 4.24 9.22 16.40
CA GLY A 83 3.99 7.82 16.07
C GLY A 83 2.60 7.56 15.48
N ASN A 84 1.86 8.59 15.06
CA ASN A 84 0.55 8.45 14.42
C ASN A 84 0.73 8.21 12.92
N ARG A 85 -0.03 7.26 12.34
CA ARG A 85 0.00 6.97 10.90
C ARG A 85 -0.49 8.16 10.08
N THR A 86 0.36 8.67 9.20
CA THR A 86 0.04 9.79 8.29
C THR A 86 -0.24 9.32 6.86
N HIS A 87 0.61 8.45 6.31
CA HIS A 87 0.48 7.94 4.94
C HIS A 87 0.72 6.43 4.89
N TYR A 88 0.23 5.80 3.83
CA TYR A 88 0.45 4.39 3.54
C TYR A 88 0.18 4.10 2.06
N GLY A 89 0.62 2.94 1.57
CA GLY A 89 0.29 2.53 0.21
C GLY A 89 1.12 1.36 -0.29
N TYR A 90 0.71 0.83 -1.45
CA TYR A 90 1.26 -0.38 -2.07
C TYR A 90 2.50 -0.09 -2.93
N ILE A 91 3.48 0.59 -2.34
CA ILE A 91 4.80 0.93 -2.90
C ILE A 91 5.81 0.97 -1.75
N SER A 92 7.11 1.15 -2.03
CA SER A 92 8.10 1.37 -0.97
C SER A 92 8.12 2.82 -0.46
N CYS A 93 8.66 3.04 0.74
CA CYS A 93 8.94 4.36 1.30
C CYS A 93 9.77 5.24 0.36
N GLN A 94 10.76 4.65 -0.32
CA GLN A 94 11.61 5.35 -1.28
C GLN A 94 10.80 5.81 -2.49
N GLN A 95 9.92 4.96 -3.01
CA GLN A 95 9.03 5.31 -4.10
C GLN A 95 8.00 6.37 -3.69
N ALA A 96 7.44 6.27 -2.49
CA ALA A 96 6.51 7.27 -1.94
C ALA A 96 7.18 8.64 -1.83
N ARG A 97 8.42 8.69 -1.32
CA ARG A 97 9.21 9.92 -1.25
C ARG A 97 9.52 10.49 -2.64
N ALA A 98 9.97 9.64 -3.57
CA ALA A 98 10.28 10.07 -4.94
C ALA A 98 9.05 10.61 -5.69
N LYS A 99 7.86 10.12 -5.38
CA LYS A 99 6.57 10.60 -5.89
C LYS A 99 6.05 11.85 -5.16
N GLY A 100 6.77 12.35 -4.15
CA GLY A 100 6.38 13.52 -3.38
C GLY A 100 5.20 13.30 -2.44
N VAL A 101 4.88 12.05 -2.07
CA VAL A 101 3.70 11.73 -1.22
C VAL A 101 3.77 12.41 0.14
N PHE A 102 4.97 12.56 0.70
CA PHE A 102 5.19 13.13 2.03
C PHE A 102 5.21 14.66 2.07
N SER A 103 5.12 15.31 0.90
CA SER A 103 5.15 16.76 0.76
C SER A 103 3.80 17.36 0.38
N GLN A 104 2.76 16.51 0.26
CA GLN A 104 1.39 16.90 -0.10
C GLN A 104 0.58 17.34 1.11
#